data_AF-A0AAN5I6S8-F1
#
_entry.id   AF-A0AAN5I6S8-F1
#
_cell.length_a   1.000
_cell.length_b   1.000
_cell.length_c   1.000
_cell.angle_alpha   90.00
_cell.angle_beta   90.00
_cell.angle_gamma   90.00
#
_symmetry.space_group_name_H-M   'P 1'
#
loop_
_entity.id
_entity.type
_entity.pdbx_description
1 polymer ?
#
loop_
_entity_poly.entity_id
_entity_poly.type
_entity_poly.pdbx_seq_one_letter_code
_entity_poly.pdbx_strand_id
1 'polypeptide(L)' 'YPLQSVIERAEEVLLSSRLISNTEKLRIADHYNLFGLQEHCLSNLKSTADFKTIKDSPIYNEFSNEMKAVLFERVMTVAK' A
#
# COMPACT_ATOMS: atom_id res chain seq x y z
N TYR A 1 3.11 25.98 6.59
CA TYR A 1 3.34 25.04 5.47
C TYR A 1 2.00 24.60 4.93
N PRO A 2 1.75 24.66 3.61
CA PRO A 2 0.54 24.07 3.06
C PRO A 2 0.58 22.56 3.30
N LEU A 3 -0.48 22.02 3.91
CA LEU A 3 -0.62 20.60 4.29
C LEU A 3 -0.28 19.64 3.13
N GLN A 4 -0.58 20.04 1.91
CA GLN A 4 -0.33 19.27 0.70
C GLN A 4 1.16 19.01 0.45
N SER A 5 2.03 20.01 0.65
CA SER A 5 3.48 19.85 0.52
C SER A 5 4.07 18.92 1.57
N VAL A 6 3.44 18.81 2.75
CA VAL A 6 3.87 17.89 3.80
C VAL A 6 3.50 16.44 3.45
N ILE A 7 2.31 16.24 2.86
CA ILE A 7 1.85 14.92 2.39
C ILE A 7 2.75 14.42 1.27
N GLU A 8 2.99 15.22 0.23
CA GLU A 8 3.86 14.87 -0.89
C GLU A 8 5.27 14.49 -0.40
N ARG A 9 5.82 15.26 0.53
CA ARG A 9 7.14 14.97 1.09
C ARG A 9 7.16 13.68 1.91
N ALA A 10 6.09 13.40 2.65
CA ALA A 10 5.97 12.14 3.40
C ALA A 10 5.90 10.94 2.45
N GLU A 11 5.13 11.04 1.37
CA GLU A 11 5.05 10.00 0.34
C GLU A 11 6.43 9.77 -0.30
N GLU A 12 7.16 10.82 -0.70
CA GLU A 12 8.51 10.69 -1.25
C GLU A 12 9.50 9.99 -0.30
N VAL A 13 9.46 10.34 0.98
CA VAL A 13 10.33 9.73 2.00
C VAL A 13 9.97 8.26 2.21
N LEU A 14 8.68 7.94 2.27
CA LEU A 14 8.21 6.56 2.42
C LEU A 14 8.55 5.73 1.17
N LEU A 15 8.42 6.30 -0.03
CA LEU A 15 8.77 5.65 -1.30
C LEU A 15 10.27 5.36 -1.39
N SER A 16 11.12 6.34 -1.07
CA SER A 16 12.58 6.21 -1.11
C SER A 16 13.14 5.31 0.00
N SER A 17 12.40 5.10 1.09
CA SER A 17 12.83 4.24 2.18
C SER A 17 12.92 2.76 1.76
N ARG A 18 14.10 2.17 1.94
CA ARG A 18 14.34 0.72 1.78
C ARG A 18 14.12 -0.08 3.06
N LEU A 19 13.99 0.61 4.19
CA LEU A 19 13.81 0.00 5.51
C LEU A 19 12.37 -0.44 5.76
N ILE A 20 11.42 0.19 5.09
CA ILE A 20 9.99 -0.07 5.23
C ILE A 20 9.57 -1.01 4.10
N SER A 21 9.00 -2.16 4.46
CA SER A 21 8.50 -3.13 3.49
C SER A 21 7.31 -2.57 2.71
N ASN A 22 7.02 -3.11 1.52
CA ASN A 22 5.88 -2.65 0.72
C ASN A 22 4.55 -2.81 1.46
N THR A 23 4.39 -3.88 2.25
CA THR A 23 3.19 -4.13 3.08
C THR A 23 3.04 -3.09 4.19
N GLU A 24 4.13 -2.68 4.82
CA GLU A 24 4.10 -1.66 5.85
C GLU A 24 3.82 -0.27 5.26
N LYS A 25 4.35 0.03 4.08
CA LYS A 25 3.98 1.25 3.33
C LYS A 25 2.49 1.27 2.98
N LEU A 26 1.91 0.13 2.57
CA LEU A 26 0.46 0.00 2.34
C LEU A 26 -0.35 0.28 3.61
N ARG A 27 0.12 -0.18 4.78
CA ARG A 27 -0.54 0.05 6.07
C ARG A 27 -0.54 1.53 6.45
N ILE A 28 0.60 2.20 6.28
CA ILE A 28 0.72 3.64 6.50
C ILE A 28 -0.17 4.40 5.51
N ALA A 29 -0.18 3.98 4.24
CA ALA A 29 -1.01 4.62 3.22
C ALA A 29 -2.51 4.50 3.52
N ASP A 30 -2.96 3.33 3.97
CA ASP A 30 -4.34 3.08 4.40
C ASP A 30 -4.69 3.95 5.63
N HIS A 31 -3.83 3.98 6.64
CA HIS A 31 -4.13 4.69 7.88
C HIS A 31 -4.19 6.23 7.73
N TYR A 32 -3.36 6.79 6.85
CA TYR A 32 -3.26 8.24 6.64
C TYR A 32 -3.89 8.72 5.33
N ASN A 33 -4.59 7.86 4.59
CA ASN A 33 -5.17 8.15 3.27
C ASN A 33 -4.15 8.74 2.26
N LEU A 34 -2.94 8.16 2.22
CA LEU A 34 -1.87 8.57 1.30
C LEU A 34 -2.05 7.87 -0.04
N PHE A 35 -2.94 8.41 -0.88
CA PHE A 35 -3.33 7.78 -2.14
C PHE A 35 -2.16 7.56 -3.10
N GLY A 36 -1.20 8.49 -3.18
CA GLY A 36 -0.03 8.34 -4.06
C GLY A 36 0.88 7.20 -3.63
N LEU A 37 1.10 7.08 -2.31
CA LEU A 37 1.83 5.95 -1.75
C LEU A 37 1.09 4.62 -1.95
N GLN A 38 -0.24 4.62 -1.75
CA GLN A 38 -1.08 3.43 -1.93
C GLN A 38 -0.99 2.92 -3.37
N GLU A 39 -1.21 3.79 -4.36
CA GLU A 39 -1.17 3.45 -5.77
C GLU A 39 0.21 2.89 -6.18
N HIS A 40 1.29 3.54 -5.76
CA HIS A 40 2.63 3.06 -6.02
C HIS A 40 2.88 1.68 -5.41
N CYS A 41 2.48 1.47 -4.15
CA CYS A 41 2.67 0.18 -3.49
C CYS A 41 1.81 -0.94 -4.10
N LEU A 42 0.60 -0.63 -4.59
CA LEU A 42 -0.26 -1.58 -5.31
C LEU A 42 0.32 -1.91 -6.69
N SER A 43 0.94 -0.93 -7.38
CA SER A 43 1.59 -1.14 -8.67
C SER A 43 2.75 -2.15 -8.59
N ASN A 44 3.41 -2.23 -7.43
CA ASN A 44 4.46 -3.21 -7.15
C ASN A 44 3.96 -4.64 -6.96
N LEU A 45 2.67 -4.83 -6.68
CA LEU A 45 2.04 -6.15 -6.63
C LEU A 45 1.81 -6.62 -8.07
N LYS A 46 2.63 -7.58 -8.51
CA LYS A 46 2.67 -8.08 -9.90
C LYS A 46 2.26 -9.55 -10.00
N SER A 47 2.09 -10.23 -8.87
CA SER A 47 1.67 -11.63 -8.85
C SER A 47 0.65 -11.89 -7.73
N THR A 48 -0.15 -12.93 -7.93
CA THR A 48 -1.03 -13.48 -6.88
C THR A 48 -0.24 -14.01 -5.67
N ALA A 49 1.03 -14.38 -5.87
CA ALA A 49 1.95 -14.75 -4.79
C ALA A 49 2.26 -13.57 -3.84
N ASP A 50 2.36 -12.35 -4.38
CA ASP A 50 2.60 -11.14 -3.57
C ASP A 50 1.41 -10.88 -2.65
N PHE A 51 0.20 -11.05 -3.18
CA PHE A 51 -1.01 -10.95 -2.37
C PHE A 51 -1.10 -12.03 -1.30
N LYS A 52 -0.74 -13.27 -1.62
CA LYS A 52 -0.72 -14.34 -0.62
C LYS A 52 0.23 -13.99 0.54
N THR A 53 1.41 -13.47 0.22
CA THR A 53 2.37 -12.98 1.21
C THR A 53 1.80 -11.87 2.10
N ILE A 54 1.03 -10.95 1.51
CA ILE A 54 0.35 -9.90 2.26
C ILE A 54 -0.75 -10.49 3.15
N LYS A 55 -1.60 -11.36 2.60
CA LYS A 55 -2.73 -11.99 3.31
C LYS A 55 -2.27 -12.83 4.50
N ASP A 56 -1.16 -13.53 4.35
CA ASP A 56 -0.58 -14.38 5.40
C ASP A 56 0.17 -13.56 6.47
N SER A 57 0.41 -12.27 6.22
CA SER A 57 1.03 -11.36 7.19
C SER A 57 0.00 -10.89 8.24
N PRO A 58 0.40 -10.73 9.52
CA PRO A 58 -0.48 -10.17 10.55
C PRO A 58 -0.99 -8.76 10.20
N ILE A 59 -0.25 -8.01 9.40
CA ILE A 59 -0.62 -6.66 8.92
C ILE A 59 -1.94 -6.68 8.14
N TYR A 60 -2.28 -7.79 7.48
CA TYR A 60 -3.54 -7.87 6.72
C TYR A 60 -4.78 -7.65 7.59
N ASN A 61 -4.72 -8.05 8.86
CA ASN A 61 -5.82 -7.84 9.79
C ASN A 61 -5.98 -6.37 10.19
N GLU A 62 -4.90 -5.59 10.12
CA GLU A 62 -4.90 -4.15 10.44
C GLU A 62 -5.45 -3.28 9.30
N PHE A 63 -5.55 -3.81 8.08
CA PHE A 63 -6.14 -3.07 6.97
C PHE A 63 -7.64 -2.81 7.14
N SER A 64 -8.04 -1.63 6.69
CA SER A 64 -9.44 -1.25 6.51
C SER A 64 -10.16 -2.20 5.53
N ASN A 65 -11.50 -2.20 5.58
CA ASN A 65 -12.30 -3.00 4.64
C ASN A 65 -12.14 -2.47 3.22
N GLU A 66 -12.03 -1.15 3.08
CA GLU A 66 -11.76 -0.43 1.83
C GLU A 66 -10.43 -0.90 1.23
N MET A 67 -9.36 -0.96 2.02
CA MET A 67 -8.06 -1.41 1.55
C MET A 67 -8.05 -2.88 1.15
N LYS A 68 -8.76 -3.73 1.90
CA LYS A 68 -8.95 -5.15 1.53
C LYS A 68 -9.68 -5.30 0.19
N ALA A 69 -10.68 -4.45 -0.08
CA ALA A 69 -11.38 -4.43 -1.36
C ALA A 69 -10.43 -4.02 -2.50
N VAL A 70 -9.66 -2.95 -2.33
CA VAL A 70 -8.68 -2.48 -3.33
C VAL A 70 -7.61 -3.53 -3.61
N LEU A 71 -7.10 -4.20 -2.57
CA LEU A 71 -6.16 -5.32 -2.75
C LEU A 71 -6.78 -6.47 -3.56
N PHE A 72 -8.03 -6.81 -3.29
CA PHE A 72 -8.75 -7.85 -4.03
C PHE A 72 -8.94 -7.48 -5.52
N GLU A 73 -9.33 -6.25 -5.82
CA GLU A 73 -9.44 -5.74 -7.19
C GLU A 73 -8.10 -5.80 -7.94
N ARG A 74 -7.02 -5.42 -7.25
CA ARG A 74 -5.66 -5.49 -7.81
C ARG A 74 -5.27 -6.93 -8.16
N VAL A 75 -5.55 -7.88 -7.27
CA VAL A 75 -5.32 -9.31 -7.52
C VAL A 75 -6.09 -9.80 -8.73
N MET A 76 -7.37 -9.43 -8.84
CA MET A 76 -8.21 -9.83 -9.97
C MET A 76 -7.73 -9.26 -11.30
N THR A 77 -7.09 -8.09 -11.28
CA THR A 77 -6.46 -7.51 -12.48
C THR A 77 -5.18 -8.23 -12.86
N VAL A 78 -4.37 -8.63 -11.87
CA VAL A 78 -3.10 -9.34 -12.08
C VAL A 78 -3.29 -10.81 -12.45
N ALA A 79 -4.39 -11.43 -12.02
CA ALA A 79 -4.70 -12.83 -12.31
C ALA A 79 -5.34 -13.09 -13.68
N LYS A 80 -5.67 -12.03 -14.42
CA LYS A 80 -6.15 -12.09 -15.81
C LYS A 80 -4.98 -12.20 -16.78
#